data_AF-A0A6F8XAP9-F1
#
_entry.id   AF-A0A6F8XAP9-F1
#
_cell.length_a   1.000
_cell.length_b   1.000
_cell.length_c   1.000
_cell.angle_alpha   90.00
_cell.angle_beta   90.00
_cell.angle_gamma   90.00
#
_symmetry.space_group_name_H-M   'P 1'
#
loop_
_entity.id
_entity.type
_entity.pdbx_description
1 polymer ?
#
loop_
_entity_poly.entity_id
_entity_poly.type
_entity_poly.pdbx_seq_one_letter_code
_entity_poly.pdbx_strand_id
1 'polypeptide(L)' 'MCQGCGRTLDEIACWGSMTEAEKAPVWERIEQAGYAEQQNAARDATTG' A
#
# COMPACT_ATOMS: atom_id res chain seq x y z
N MET A 1 -0.28 10.97 -4.42
CA MET A 1 0.46 9.77 -3.98
C MET A 1 1.00 10.04 -2.59
N CYS A 2 0.75 9.16 -1.63
CA CYS A 2 1.24 9.24 -0.26
C CYS A 2 2.74 8.96 -0.25
N GLN A 3 3.52 9.85 0.37
CA GLN A 3 4.98 9.70 0.47
C GLN A 3 5.41 8.65 1.51
N GLY A 4 4.50 8.22 2.40
CA GLY A 4 4.78 7.18 3.40
C GLY A 4 4.51 5.76 2.89
N CYS A 5 3.36 5.53 2.23
CA CYS A 5 2.96 4.19 1.81
C CYS A 5 3.03 3.93 0.29
N GLY A 6 3.41 4.93 -0.52
CA GLY A 6 3.57 4.78 -1.96
C GLY A 6 2.25 4.60 -2.76
N ARG A 7 1.09 4.61 -2.09
CA ARG A 7 -0.24 4.51 -2.73
C ARG A 7 -0.85 5.86 -3.07
N THR A 8 -1.75 5.88 -4.02
CA THR A 8 -2.66 7.00 -4.30
C THR A 8 -3.78 7.07 -3.24
N LEU A 9 -4.43 8.23 -3.12
CA LEU A 9 -5.51 8.40 -2.15
C LEU A 9 -6.71 7.47 -2.46
N ASP A 10 -6.96 7.21 -3.74
CA ASP A 10 -8.00 6.30 -4.21
C ASP A 10 -7.71 4.85 -3.78
N GLU A 11 -6.49 4.37 -4.04
CA GLU A 11 -6.03 3.04 -3.58
C GLU A 11 -6.08 2.91 -2.05
N ILE A 12 -5.83 3.99 -1.31
CA ILE A 12 -5.93 3.99 0.16
C ILE A 12 -7.39 3.90 0.60
N ALA A 13 -8.28 4.68 -0.02
CA ALA A 13 -9.69 4.73 0.31
C ALA A 13 -10.42 3.42 -0.04
N CYS A 14 -10.09 2.81 -1.18
CA CYS A 14 -10.71 1.59 -1.66
C CYS A 14 -9.99 0.32 -1.20
N TRP A 15 -8.84 0.42 -0.52
CA TRP A 15 -8.01 -0.74 -0.14
C TRP A 15 -8.78 -1.85 0.59
N GLY A 16 -9.70 -1.48 1.49
CA GLY A 16 -10.52 -2.44 2.24
C GLY A 16 -11.52 -3.20 1.37
N SER A 17 -11.93 -2.61 0.24
CA SER A 17 -12.91 -3.17 -0.70
C SER A 17 -12.27 -3.82 -1.92
N MET A 18 -11.00 -3.52 -2.21
CA MET A 18 -10.25 -4.14 -3.31
C MET A 18 -9.97 -5.63 -3.04
N THR A 19 -10.13 -6.43 -4.08
CA THR A 19 -9.74 -7.85 -4.12
C THR A 19 -8.22 -8.02 -4.20
N GLU A 20 -7.72 -9.23 -3.93
CA GLU A 20 -6.29 -9.54 -4.07
C GLU A 20 -5.78 -9.33 -5.50
N ALA A 21 -6.61 -9.63 -6.51
CA ALA A 21 -6.28 -9.39 -7.92
C ALA A 21 -6.10 -7.90 -8.22
N GLU A 22 -6.92 -7.04 -7.63
CA GLU A 22 -6.78 -5.58 -7.76
C GLU A 22 -5.60 -5.02 -6.96
N LYS A 23 -5.24 -5.67 -5.84
CA LYS A 23 -4.10 -5.29 -5.00
C LYS A 23 -2.76 -5.71 -5.59
N ALA A 24 -2.71 -6.81 -6.34
CA ALA A 24 -1.49 -7.33 -6.95
C ALA A 24 -0.69 -6.28 -7.77
N PRO A 25 -1.29 -5.55 -8.73
CA PRO A 25 -0.55 -4.52 -9.48
C PRO A 25 -0.11 -3.34 -8.61
N VAL A 26 -0.87 -3.02 -7.56
CA VAL A 26 -0.50 -1.96 -6.61
C VAL A 26 0.72 -2.38 -5.78
N TRP A 27 0.77 -3.64 -5.36
CA TRP A 27 1.93 -4.20 -4.66
C TRP A 27 3.17 -4.22 -5.53
N GLU A 28 3.08 -4.72 -6.76
CA GLU A 28 4.21 -4.75 -7.69
C GLU A 28 4.81 -3.35 -7.89
N ARG A 29 3.95 -2.33 -8.06
CA ARG A 29 4.37 -0.93 -8.18
C ARG A 29 5.10 -0.42 -6.93
N ILE A 30 4.60 -0.77 -5.75
CA ILE A 30 5.16 -0.33 -4.47
C ILE A 30 6.51 -0.99 -4.22
N GLU A 31 6.66 -2.27 -4.59
CA GLU A 31 7.93 -2.98 -4.54
C GLU A 31 8.96 -2.37 -5.50
N GLN A 32 8.57 -2.13 -6.76
CA GLN A 32 9.44 -1.48 -7.75
C GLN A 32 9.87 -0.07 -7.34
N ALA A 33 8.99 0.67 -6.66
CA ALA A 33 9.28 2.01 -6.18
C ALA A 33 10.00 2.03 -4.82
N GLY A 34 10.28 0.87 -4.21
CA GLY A 34 11.00 0.77 -2.95
C GLY A 34 10.19 1.16 -1.71
N TYR A 35 8.85 1.21 -1.80
CA TYR A 35 7.96 1.55 -0.69
C TYR A 35 7.51 0.33 0.14
N ALA A 36 7.92 -0.89 -0.25
CA ALA A 36 7.50 -2.13 0.41
C ALA A 36 7.90 -2.18 1.89
N GLU A 37 9.12 -1.76 2.23
CA GLU A 37 9.59 -1.72 3.62
C GLU A 37 8.81 -0.69 4.46
N GLN A 38 8.47 0.46 3.89
CA GLN A 38 7.68 1.49 4.59
C GLN A 38 6.22 1.04 4.80
N GLN A 39 5.66 0.26 3.88
CA GLN A 39 4.33 -0.32 4.03
C GLN A 39 4.26 -1.40 5.10
N ASN A 40 5.32 -2.21 5.24
CA ASN A 40 5.38 -3.23 6.29
C ASN A 40 5.46 -2.57 7.67
N ALA A 41 6.34 -1.58 7.82
CA ALA A 41 6.43 -0.77 9.04
C ALA A 41 5.11 -0.05 9.39
N ALA A 42 4.35 0.43 8.40
CA ALA A 42 3.05 1.07 8.61
C ALA A 42 1.95 0.08 9.06
N ARG A 43 2.01 -1.19 8.63
CA ARG A 43 1.12 -2.25 9.12
C ARG A 43 1.35 -2.52 10.60
N ASP A 44 2.61 -2.61 11.01
CA ASP A 44 2.99 -2.84 12.41
C ASP A 44 2.59 -1.66 13.31
N ALA A 45 2.66 -0.43 12.80
CA ALA A 45 2.27 0.78 13.52
C ALA A 45 0.76 0.95 13.74
N THR A 46 -0.09 0.19 13.05
CA THR A 46 -1.56 0.25 13.20
C THR A 46 -2.08 -0.69 14.30
N THR A 47 -1.22 -1.52 14.91
CA THR A 47 -1.56 -2.43 16.02
C THR A 47 -1.19 -1.87 17.41
N GLY A 48 -0.70 -0.64 17.50
CA GLY A 48 -0.30 0.02 18.76
C GLY A 48 -1.36 0.95 19.32
#